data_AF-C0PF90-F1
#
_entry.id   AF-C0PF90-F1
#
_cell.length_a   1.000
_cell.length_b   1.000
_cell.length_c   1.000
_cell.angle_alpha   90.00
_cell.angle_beta   90.00
_cell.angle_gamma   90.00
#
_symmetry.space_group_name_H-M   'P 1'
#
loop_
_entity.id
_entity.type
_entity.pdbx_description
1 polymer ?
#
loop_
_entity_poly.entity_id
_entity_poly.type
_entity_poly.pdbx_seq_one_letter_code
_entity_poly.pdbx_strand_id
1 'polypeptide(L)'
;MWTKRATKLDKLKTSVKIAMVGKYTGLSDSYLSVIKALLHASVAMERKLVVEWVPSCDLEDSSAKETPEAHKKAWKLLKGADGVLVPGGFGDRGVQGKILAAKYARENNVPYLGICLGMQIAVIEFARSVMKLRGANSTEFDPATTSPCVIFMPEGSKTQMGATMRLGSRRTYFHVSGCKSAKLYANASSVDERHRHRYEVP
;
A
#
# COMPACT_ATOMS: atom_id res chain seq x y z
N MET A 1 -19.68 -26.55 4.21
CA MET A 1 -18.84 -25.59 3.44
C MET A 1 -17.62 -25.13 4.24
N TRP A 2 -17.79 -24.71 5.51
CA TRP A 2 -16.70 -24.24 6.39
C TRP A 2 -15.62 -25.29 6.70
N THR A 3 -16.01 -26.53 7.01
CA THR A 3 -15.07 -27.63 7.29
C THR A 3 -14.10 -27.86 6.13
N LYS A 4 -14.60 -27.85 4.87
CA LYS A 4 -13.76 -27.99 3.67
C LYS A 4 -12.72 -26.87 3.56
N ARG A 5 -13.07 -25.63 3.90
CA ARG A 5 -12.13 -24.50 3.87
C ARG A 5 -11.08 -24.59 4.97
N ALA A 6 -11.48 -24.99 6.18
CA ALA A 6 -10.56 -25.21 7.30
C ALA A 6 -9.53 -26.30 6.96
N THR A 7 -10.01 -27.47 6.51
CA THR A 7 -9.12 -28.57 6.09
C THR A 7 -8.21 -28.17 4.92
N LYS A 8 -8.68 -27.31 4.01
CA LYS A 8 -7.86 -26.79 2.90
C LYS A 8 -6.73 -25.91 3.43
N LEU A 9 -7.03 -25.01 4.37
CA LEU A 9 -6.04 -24.13 5.00
C LEU A 9 -4.92 -24.93 5.69
N ASP A 10 -5.27 -25.98 6.42
CA ASP A 10 -4.31 -26.81 7.17
C ASP A 10 -3.38 -27.61 6.25
N LYS A 11 -3.81 -27.91 5.02
CA LYS A 11 -3.05 -28.71 4.05
C LYS A 11 -2.12 -27.90 3.14
N LEU A 12 -2.09 -26.57 3.24
CA LEU A 12 -1.29 -25.71 2.36
C LEU A 12 0.21 -25.86 2.65
N LYS A 13 0.98 -26.29 1.64
CA LYS A 13 2.43 -26.52 1.76
C LYS A 13 3.27 -25.41 1.11
N THR A 14 2.89 -24.99 -0.09
CA THR A 14 3.63 -23.95 -0.84
C THR A 14 3.34 -22.58 -0.25
N SER A 15 4.37 -21.90 0.25
CA SER A 15 4.24 -20.56 0.82
C SER A 15 4.29 -19.46 -0.24
N VAL A 16 3.67 -18.33 0.08
CA VAL A 16 3.86 -17.05 -0.61
C VAL A 16 4.21 -16.00 0.43
N LYS A 17 5.32 -15.29 0.22
CA LYS A 17 5.83 -14.29 1.15
C LYS A 17 5.42 -12.90 0.70
N ILE A 18 4.67 -12.19 1.52
CA ILE A 18 4.25 -10.82 1.27
C ILE A 18 4.92 -9.92 2.30
N ALA A 19 5.76 -8.98 1.84
CA ALA A 19 6.33 -7.95 2.69
C ALA A 19 5.28 -6.87 2.95
N MET A 20 4.85 -6.74 4.20
CA MET A 20 3.96 -5.68 4.65
C MET A 20 4.80 -4.54 5.24
N VAL A 21 4.91 -3.45 4.48
CA VAL A 21 5.75 -2.30 4.84
C VAL A 21 4.90 -1.26 5.54
N GLY A 22 5.03 -1.15 6.86
CA GLY A 22 4.14 -0.34 7.68
C GLY A 22 4.80 0.27 8.91
N LYS A 23 4.04 1.13 9.59
CA LYS A 23 4.50 1.82 10.81
C LYS A 23 4.46 0.94 12.06
N TYR A 24 3.55 -0.04 12.11
CA TYR A 24 3.24 -0.84 13.29
C TYR A 24 3.50 -2.32 13.02
N THR A 25 4.75 -2.76 13.13
CA THR A 25 5.09 -4.18 12.93
C THR A 25 4.79 -5.07 14.12
N GLY A 26 4.53 -4.49 15.30
CA GLY A 26 4.19 -5.21 16.53
C GLY A 26 2.69 -5.29 16.86
N LEU A 27 1.83 -4.52 16.18
CA LEU A 27 0.37 -4.54 16.40
C LEU A 27 -0.35 -5.12 15.18
N SER A 28 -0.50 -6.45 15.14
CA SER A 28 -1.23 -7.16 14.09
C SER A 28 -2.67 -6.66 13.91
N ASP A 29 -3.29 -6.16 14.98
CA ASP A 29 -4.68 -5.67 14.97
C ASP A 29 -4.88 -4.46 14.06
N SER A 30 -3.86 -3.61 13.90
CA SER A 30 -3.94 -2.43 13.03
C SER A 30 -4.13 -2.79 11.55
N TYR A 31 -3.79 -4.03 11.16
CA TYR A 31 -3.86 -4.51 9.78
C TYR A 31 -4.71 -5.78 9.64
N LEU A 32 -5.53 -6.11 10.64
CA LEU A 32 -6.29 -7.36 10.68
C LEU A 32 -7.15 -7.55 9.41
N SER A 33 -7.83 -6.50 8.95
CA SER A 33 -8.64 -6.55 7.73
C SER A 33 -7.82 -6.90 6.50
N VAL A 34 -6.62 -6.33 6.36
CA VAL A 34 -5.68 -6.59 5.25
C VAL A 34 -5.16 -8.03 5.32
N ILE A 35 -4.75 -8.50 6.49
CA ILE A 35 -4.28 -9.88 6.69
C ILE A 35 -5.38 -10.89 6.34
N LYS A 36 -6.62 -10.65 6.79
CA LYS A 36 -7.74 -11.55 6.48
C LYS A 36 -8.09 -11.56 5.00
N ALA A 37 -8.04 -10.40 4.32
CA ALA A 37 -8.22 -10.32 2.88
C ALA A 37 -7.13 -11.12 2.11
N LEU A 38 -5.87 -10.95 2.49
CA LEU A 38 -4.76 -11.74 1.94
C LEU A 38 -4.93 -13.24 2.19
N LEU A 39 -5.38 -13.62 3.40
CA LEU A 39 -5.65 -15.02 3.75
C LEU A 39 -6.74 -15.62 2.87
N HIS A 40 -7.82 -14.87 2.61
CA HIS A 40 -8.88 -15.33 1.70
C HIS A 40 -8.34 -15.57 0.29
N ALA A 41 -7.50 -14.65 -0.23
CA ALA A 41 -6.86 -14.80 -1.53
C ALA A 41 -5.88 -15.99 -1.56
N SER A 42 -5.08 -16.17 -0.51
CA SER A 42 -4.08 -17.22 -0.46
C SER A 42 -4.72 -18.62 -0.41
N VAL A 43 -5.83 -18.78 0.33
CA VAL A 43 -6.59 -20.04 0.38
C VAL A 43 -7.23 -20.35 -0.97
N ALA A 44 -7.72 -19.34 -1.69
CA ALA A 44 -8.25 -19.51 -3.04
C ALA A 44 -7.17 -19.99 -4.01
N MET A 45 -5.94 -19.46 -3.89
CA MET A 45 -4.79 -19.80 -4.72
C MET A 45 -3.97 -21.01 -4.23
N GLU A 46 -4.41 -21.68 -3.16
CA GLU A 46 -3.69 -22.82 -2.57
C GLU A 46 -2.25 -22.48 -2.18
N ARG A 47 -2.09 -21.33 -1.52
CA ARG A 47 -0.80 -20.85 -0.99
C ARG A 47 -0.91 -20.52 0.49
N LYS A 48 0.09 -20.97 1.25
CA LYS A 48 0.27 -20.61 2.66
C LYS A 48 0.80 -19.18 2.74
N LEU A 49 -0.03 -18.26 3.23
CA LEU A 49 0.38 -16.87 3.40
C LEU A 49 1.44 -16.75 4.50
N VAL A 50 2.57 -16.14 4.16
CA VAL A 50 3.59 -15.71 5.10
C VAL A 50 3.69 -14.20 4.98
N VAL A 51 3.32 -13.48 6.05
CA VAL A 51 3.42 -12.02 6.10
C VAL A 51 4.73 -11.66 6.80
N GLU A 52 5.62 -11.02 6.05
CA GLU A 52 6.87 -10.48 6.59
C GLU A 52 6.65 -9.02 6.98
N TRP A 53 6.81 -8.72 8.27
CA TRP A 53 6.60 -7.38 8.79
C TRP A 53 7.86 -6.55 8.62
N VAL A 54 7.79 -5.52 7.78
CA VAL A 54 8.91 -4.63 7.50
C VAL A 54 8.61 -3.25 8.09
N PRO A 55 9.32 -2.83 9.16
CA PRO A 55 9.14 -1.49 9.70
C PRO A 55 9.61 -0.48 8.68
N SER A 56 8.74 0.47 8.32
CA SER A 56 9.11 1.44 7.29
C SER A 56 10.26 2.35 7.71
N CYS A 57 10.38 2.70 8.99
CA CYS A 57 11.49 3.53 9.46
C CYS A 57 12.84 2.83 9.28
N ASP A 58 12.91 1.53 9.55
CA ASP A 58 14.17 0.77 9.44
C ASP A 58 14.70 0.69 8.00
N LEU A 59 13.87 0.97 6.99
CA LEU A 59 14.30 1.02 5.59
C LEU A 59 15.03 2.32 5.22
N GLU A 60 14.93 3.35 6.05
CA GLU A 60 15.49 4.68 5.76
C GLU A 60 17.01 4.72 5.91
N ASP A 61 17.65 5.65 5.19
CA ASP A 61 19.11 5.83 5.21
C ASP A 61 19.63 6.32 6.58
N SER A 62 18.78 6.98 7.37
CA SER A 62 19.07 7.35 8.77
C SER A 62 19.27 6.11 9.64
N SER A 63 18.38 5.12 9.53
CA SER A 63 18.48 3.85 10.25
C SER A 63 19.71 3.03 9.85
N ALA A 64 20.24 3.19 8.63
CA ALA A 64 21.50 2.57 8.25
C ALA A 64 22.69 3.04 9.12
N LYS A 65 22.61 4.25 9.70
CA LYS A 65 23.62 4.81 10.60
C LYS A 65 23.32 4.53 12.07
N GLU A 66 22.06 4.72 12.47
CA GLU A 66 21.63 4.60 13.88
C GLU A 66 21.48 3.14 14.33
N THR A 67 20.89 2.29 13.47
CA THR A 67 20.55 0.90 13.77
C THR A 67 20.88 -0.04 12.60
N PRO A 68 22.17 -0.23 12.25
CA PRO A 68 22.59 -0.95 11.04
C PRO A 68 22.02 -2.38 10.93
N GLU A 69 21.94 -3.09 12.05
CA GLU A 69 21.41 -4.46 12.10
C GLU A 69 19.90 -4.51 11.80
N ALA A 70 19.12 -3.57 12.34
CA ALA A 70 17.70 -3.46 12.07
C ALA A 70 17.45 -3.11 10.60
N HIS A 71 18.22 -2.17 10.06
CA HIS A 71 18.18 -1.77 8.66
C HIS A 71 18.47 -2.94 7.71
N LYS A 72 19.57 -3.67 7.97
CA LYS A 72 19.96 -4.84 7.17
C LYS A 72 18.90 -5.93 7.22
N LYS A 73 18.30 -6.17 8.39
CA LYS A 73 17.21 -7.13 8.56
C LYS A 73 15.95 -6.71 7.78
N ALA A 74 15.53 -5.46 7.88
CA ALA A 74 14.36 -4.93 7.17
C ALA A 74 14.53 -5.07 5.65
N TRP A 75 15.69 -4.70 5.11
CA TRP A 75 16.00 -4.88 3.69
C TRP A 75 16.08 -6.35 3.28
N LYS A 76 16.60 -7.24 4.13
CA LYS A 76 16.61 -8.68 3.85
C LYS A 76 15.19 -9.26 3.75
N LEU A 77 14.29 -8.84 4.64
CA LEU A 77 12.88 -9.25 4.60
C LEU A 77 12.19 -8.74 3.33
N LEU A 78 12.39 -7.46 2.98
CA LEU A 78 11.81 -6.87 1.78
C LEU A 78 12.29 -7.56 0.49
N LYS A 79 13.60 -7.80 0.38
CA LYS A 79 14.21 -8.46 -0.80
C LYS A 79 13.87 -9.94 -0.91
N GLY A 80 13.52 -10.58 0.20
CA GLY A 80 13.15 -11.99 0.26
C GLY A 80 11.67 -12.28 0.04
N ALA A 81 10.85 -11.24 -0.21
CA ALA A 81 9.41 -11.37 -0.41
C ALA A 81 9.04 -11.49 -1.89
N ASP A 82 7.96 -12.22 -2.17
CA ASP A 82 7.41 -12.43 -3.52
C ASP A 82 6.52 -11.25 -3.96
N GLY A 83 6.12 -10.39 -3.02
CA GLY A 83 5.31 -9.21 -3.27
C GLY A 83 5.42 -8.19 -2.15
N VAL A 84 5.22 -6.92 -2.48
CA VAL A 84 5.28 -5.79 -1.54
C VAL A 84 3.87 -5.18 -1.39
N LEU A 85 3.42 -5.04 -0.15
CA LEU A 85 2.17 -4.38 0.18
C LEU A 85 2.44 -3.19 1.10
N VAL A 86 2.02 -2.00 0.67
CA VAL A 86 2.05 -0.79 1.49
C VAL A 86 0.61 -0.44 1.88
N PRO A 87 0.22 -0.63 3.15
CA PRO A 87 -1.12 -0.34 3.61
C PRO A 87 -1.35 1.17 3.76
N GLY A 88 -2.60 1.54 4.07
CA GLY A 88 -2.92 2.90 4.48
C GLY A 88 -2.15 3.31 5.73
N GLY A 89 -1.92 4.62 5.89
CA GLY A 89 -1.27 5.19 7.05
C GLY A 89 -1.62 6.67 7.18
N PHE A 90 -1.14 7.29 8.25
CA PHE A 90 -1.31 8.71 8.50
C PHE A 90 -0.03 9.30 9.08
N GLY A 91 0.28 10.53 8.70
CA GLY A 91 1.47 11.26 9.12
C GLY A 91 2.73 10.91 8.32
N ASP A 92 3.77 11.69 8.58
CA ASP A 92 5.07 11.75 7.90
C ASP A 92 6.01 10.57 8.22
N ARG A 93 5.85 9.96 9.39
CA ARG A 93 6.78 8.94 9.89
C ARG A 93 6.86 7.72 8.98
N GLY A 94 8.08 7.37 8.57
CA GLY A 94 8.34 6.19 7.75
C GLY A 94 7.91 6.34 6.29
N VAL A 95 7.57 7.55 5.84
CA VAL A 95 7.18 7.81 4.44
C VAL A 95 8.35 7.55 3.50
N GLN A 96 9.58 7.99 3.85
CA GLN A 96 10.75 7.76 3.00
C GLN A 96 11.05 6.28 2.84
N GLY A 97 10.96 5.49 3.92
CA GLY A 97 11.15 4.04 3.82
C GLY A 97 10.10 3.35 2.94
N LYS A 98 8.84 3.81 2.95
CA LYS A 98 7.81 3.29 2.02
C LYS A 98 8.10 3.66 0.57
N ILE A 99 8.61 4.87 0.30
CA ILE A 99 9.06 5.29 -1.04
C ILE A 99 10.20 4.40 -1.51
N LEU A 100 11.18 4.12 -0.65
CA LEU A 100 12.29 3.20 -0.96
C LEU A 100 11.79 1.77 -1.26
N ALA A 101 10.79 1.28 -0.52
CA ALA A 101 10.18 -0.01 -0.79
C ALA A 101 9.44 -0.05 -2.14
N ALA A 102 8.69 1.01 -2.48
CA ALA A 102 8.02 1.13 -3.78
C ALA A 102 9.05 1.18 -4.94
N LYS A 103 10.14 1.94 -4.75
CA LYS A 103 11.24 2.02 -5.71
C LYS A 103 11.87 0.66 -5.93
N TYR A 104 12.18 -0.05 -4.85
CA TYR A 104 12.73 -1.41 -4.91
C TYR A 104 11.81 -2.33 -5.72
N ALA A 105 10.50 -2.32 -5.42
CA ALA A 105 9.54 -3.15 -6.12
C ALA A 105 9.50 -2.86 -7.62
N ARG A 106 9.48 -1.58 -8.01
CA ARG A 106 9.49 -1.15 -9.42
C ARG A 106 10.78 -1.56 -10.14
N GLU A 107 11.94 -1.32 -9.54
CA GLU A 107 13.24 -1.58 -10.17
C GLU A 107 13.57 -3.07 -10.29
N ASN A 108 12.99 -3.90 -9.43
CA ASN A 108 13.26 -5.34 -9.39
C ASN A 108 12.08 -6.18 -9.91
N ASN A 109 11.07 -5.56 -10.54
CA ASN A 109 9.87 -6.21 -11.06
C ASN A 109 9.11 -7.05 -10.02
N VAL A 110 9.14 -6.64 -8.75
CA VAL A 110 8.38 -7.30 -7.68
C VAL A 110 6.95 -6.75 -7.67
N PRO A 111 5.91 -7.61 -7.67
CA PRO A 111 4.53 -7.16 -7.57
C PRO A 111 4.30 -6.23 -6.37
N TYR A 112 3.68 -5.08 -6.63
CA TYR A 112 3.40 -4.06 -5.63
C TYR A 112 1.89 -3.80 -5.52
N LEU A 113 1.37 -3.73 -4.30
CA LEU A 113 0.01 -3.29 -4.01
C LEU A 113 0.02 -2.16 -2.98
N GLY A 114 -0.36 -0.96 -3.43
CA GLY A 114 -0.52 0.21 -2.57
C GLY A 114 -1.98 0.43 -2.20
N ILE A 115 -2.29 0.45 -0.91
CA ILE A 115 -3.64 0.72 -0.40
C ILE A 115 -3.71 2.14 0.13
N CYS A 116 -4.59 2.97 -0.43
CA CYS A 116 -4.79 4.36 -0.01
C CYS A 116 -3.46 5.15 -0.03
N LEU A 117 -2.84 5.40 1.12
CA LEU A 117 -1.50 6.01 1.19
C LEU A 117 -0.47 5.27 0.32
N GLY A 118 -0.52 3.94 0.24
CA GLY A 118 0.41 3.19 -0.62
C GLY A 118 0.34 3.61 -2.10
N MET A 119 -0.85 3.96 -2.61
CA MET A 119 -0.99 4.48 -3.97
C MET A 119 -0.29 5.84 -4.11
N GLN A 120 -0.49 6.74 -3.16
CA GLN A 120 0.15 8.06 -3.13
C GLN A 120 1.69 7.95 -3.11
N ILE A 121 2.21 7.01 -2.30
CA ILE A 121 3.65 6.72 -2.23
C ILE A 121 4.19 6.26 -3.58
N ALA A 122 3.46 5.40 -4.31
CA ALA A 122 3.88 4.95 -5.63
C ALA A 122 3.95 6.11 -6.65
N VAL A 123 2.99 7.04 -6.60
CA VAL A 123 3.01 8.24 -7.46
C VAL A 123 4.21 9.14 -7.15
N ILE A 124 4.47 9.39 -5.86
CA ILE A 124 5.61 10.19 -5.40
C ILE A 124 6.94 9.54 -5.83
N GLU A 125 7.07 8.22 -5.65
CA GLU A 125 8.27 7.47 -6.08
C GLU A 125 8.50 7.61 -7.58
N PHE A 126 7.45 7.41 -8.39
CA PHE A 126 7.56 7.47 -9.84
C PHE A 126 7.95 8.87 -10.32
N ALA A 127 7.33 9.91 -9.75
CA ALA A 127 7.65 11.30 -10.06
C ALA A 127 9.11 11.65 -9.73
N ARG A 128 9.61 11.20 -8.57
CA ARG A 128 11.01 11.44 -8.16
C ARG A 128 12.01 10.66 -9.01
N SER A 129 11.80 9.36 -9.16
CA SER A 129 12.77 8.44 -9.75
C SER A 129 12.78 8.47 -11.28
N VAL A 130 11.59 8.46 -11.89
CA VAL A 130 11.42 8.34 -13.35
C VAL A 130 11.31 9.71 -14.00
N MET A 131 10.42 10.56 -13.51
CA MET A 131 10.21 11.91 -14.07
C MET A 131 11.26 12.94 -13.60
N LYS A 132 12.17 12.54 -12.70
CA LYS A 132 13.26 13.37 -12.13
C LYS A 132 12.77 14.63 -11.38
N LEU A 133 11.51 14.65 -10.95
CA LEU A 133 10.94 15.70 -10.11
C LEU A 133 11.35 15.44 -8.65
N ARG A 134 12.59 15.77 -8.30
CA ARG A 134 13.14 15.48 -6.96
C ARG A 134 12.33 16.11 -5.82
N GLY A 135 11.72 17.27 -6.07
CA GLY A 135 10.85 17.96 -5.13
C GLY A 135 9.47 17.31 -4.94
N ALA A 136 9.08 16.34 -5.79
CA ALA A 136 7.75 15.74 -5.77
C ALA A 136 7.36 15.21 -4.39
N ASN A 137 6.25 15.68 -3.83
CA ASN A 137 5.78 15.19 -2.52
C ASN A 137 4.26 15.36 -2.36
N SER A 138 3.73 14.80 -1.27
CA SER A 138 2.39 15.12 -0.80
C SER A 138 2.42 16.37 0.05
N THR A 139 1.42 17.24 -0.11
CA THR A 139 1.23 18.39 0.80
C THR A 139 0.82 17.96 2.22
N GLU A 140 0.47 16.68 2.43
CA GLU A 140 0.35 16.09 3.77
C GLU A 140 1.69 16.06 4.51
N PHE A 141 2.79 15.77 3.81
CA PHE A 141 4.11 15.54 4.41
C PHE A 141 5.03 16.74 4.26
N ASP A 142 4.90 17.46 3.15
CA ASP A 142 5.70 18.64 2.84
C ASP A 142 4.81 19.70 2.19
N PRO A 143 4.19 20.59 2.99
CA PRO A 143 3.35 21.66 2.48
C PRO A 143 4.08 22.66 1.57
N ALA A 144 5.41 22.72 1.65
CA ALA A 144 6.25 23.65 0.89
C ALA A 144 6.85 23.03 -0.39
N THR A 145 6.44 21.79 -0.74
CA THR A 145 6.93 21.11 -1.94
C THR A 145 6.73 21.95 -3.20
N THR A 146 7.78 22.06 -4.01
CA THR A 146 7.73 22.73 -5.32
C THR A 146 7.04 21.90 -6.40
N SER A 147 6.66 20.65 -6.09
CA SER A 147 5.99 19.74 -7.02
C SER A 147 4.95 18.91 -6.26
N PRO A 148 3.78 19.47 -5.92
CA PRO A 148 2.76 18.78 -5.15
C PRO A 148 2.07 17.70 -5.99
N CYS A 149 2.51 16.45 -5.87
CA CYS A 149 1.92 15.31 -6.57
C CYS A 149 0.67 14.76 -5.89
N VAL A 150 0.45 15.12 -4.63
CA VAL A 150 -0.72 14.73 -3.86
C VAL A 150 -1.14 15.94 -3.06
N ILE A 151 -2.37 16.41 -3.26
CA ILE A 151 -2.89 17.63 -2.66
C ILE A 151 -4.11 17.37 -1.80
N PHE A 152 -4.31 18.24 -0.81
CA PHE A 152 -5.53 18.24 0.00
C PHE A 152 -6.69 18.72 -0.87
N MET A 153 -7.57 17.80 -1.25
CA MET A 153 -8.75 18.08 -2.06
C MET A 153 -9.97 17.46 -1.39
N PRO A 154 -10.57 18.15 -0.40
CA PRO A 154 -11.73 17.67 0.31
C PRO A 154 -12.98 17.69 -0.57
N GLU A 155 -13.92 16.80 -0.31
CA GLU A 155 -15.24 16.87 -0.96
C GLU A 155 -16.02 18.03 -0.33
N GLY A 156 -16.58 18.90 -1.17
CA GLY A 156 -17.56 19.88 -0.74
C GLY A 156 -18.90 19.20 -0.48
N SER A 157 -19.49 19.44 0.70
CA SER A 157 -20.82 18.93 1.03
C SER A 157 -21.83 20.08 1.11
N LYS A 158 -23.02 19.89 0.54
CA LYS A 158 -24.13 20.86 0.67
C LYS A 158 -24.78 20.83 2.07
N THR A 159 -24.56 19.74 2.83
CA THR A 159 -25.20 19.52 4.14
C THR A 159 -24.23 19.59 5.31
N GLN A 160 -22.93 19.47 5.06
CA GLN A 160 -21.87 19.60 6.07
C GLN A 160 -20.98 20.78 5.69
N MET A 161 -20.95 21.81 6.53
CA MET A 161 -20.03 22.93 6.34
C MET A 161 -18.60 22.50 6.68
N GLY A 162 -17.64 22.85 5.82
CA GLY A 162 -16.22 22.56 5.99
C GLY A 162 -15.65 21.55 4.98
N ALA A 163 -14.35 21.28 5.11
CA ALA A 163 -13.61 20.35 4.25
C ALA A 163 -13.89 18.90 4.65
N THR A 164 -14.90 18.27 4.04
CA THR A 164 -15.29 16.89 4.38
C THR A 164 -14.35 15.85 3.77
N MET A 165 -14.09 14.78 4.51
CA MET A 165 -13.30 13.64 4.03
C MET A 165 -14.12 12.85 3.01
N ARG A 166 -13.46 12.37 1.94
CA ARG A 166 -14.05 11.37 1.06
C ARG A 166 -14.25 10.07 1.84
N LEU A 167 -15.50 9.81 2.20
CA LEU A 167 -15.87 8.74 3.12
C LEU A 167 -17.11 8.00 2.63
N GLY A 168 -17.07 6.66 2.74
CA GLY A 168 -18.20 5.81 2.43
C GLY A 168 -18.13 5.21 1.04
N SER A 169 -19.25 4.65 0.57
CA SER A 169 -19.34 4.03 -0.75
C SER A 169 -19.34 5.11 -1.83
N ARG A 170 -18.44 4.96 -2.80
CA ARG A 170 -18.34 5.84 -3.96
C ARG A 170 -18.18 4.97 -5.21
N ARG A 171 -18.88 5.36 -6.27
CA ARG A 171 -18.74 4.73 -7.58
C ARG A 171 -17.46 5.20 -8.24
N THR A 172 -16.66 4.23 -8.68
CA THR A 172 -15.42 4.46 -9.43
C THR A 172 -15.58 3.84 -10.81
N TYR A 173 -15.38 4.65 -11.85
CA TYR A 173 -15.48 4.21 -13.25
C TYR A 173 -14.10 3.79 -13.77
N PHE A 174 -14.07 2.70 -14.54
CA PHE A 174 -12.84 2.32 -15.24
C PHE A 174 -12.74 3.11 -16.55
N HIS A 175 -11.69 3.92 -16.68
CA HIS A 175 -11.44 4.66 -17.92
C HIS A 175 -10.77 3.82 -19.01
N VAL A 176 -9.94 2.84 -18.63
CA VAL A 176 -9.22 1.97 -19.57
C VAL A 176 -9.84 0.58 -19.57
N SER A 177 -10.46 0.20 -20.70
CA SER A 177 -11.02 -1.13 -20.90
C SER A 177 -9.93 -2.20 -20.85
N GLY A 178 -10.20 -3.33 -20.18
CA GLY A 178 -9.28 -4.47 -20.14
C GLY A 178 -8.03 -4.28 -19.26
N CYS A 179 -7.97 -3.22 -18.44
CA CYS A 179 -6.94 -3.09 -17.42
C CYS A 179 -7.01 -4.25 -16.42
N LYS A 180 -5.89 -4.55 -15.72
CA LYS A 180 -5.81 -5.70 -14.80
C LYS A 180 -6.92 -5.66 -13.74
N SER A 181 -7.20 -4.49 -13.18
CA SER A 181 -8.27 -4.32 -12.18
C SER A 181 -9.65 -4.61 -12.79
N ALA A 182 -10.00 -4.03 -13.93
CA ALA A 182 -11.29 -4.29 -14.59
C ALA A 182 -11.50 -5.78 -14.87
N LYS A 183 -10.46 -6.49 -15.32
CA LYS A 183 -10.51 -7.95 -15.54
C LYS A 183 -10.80 -8.73 -14.25
N LEU A 184 -10.23 -8.32 -13.12
CA LEU A 184 -10.51 -8.94 -11.81
C LEU A 184 -11.96 -8.68 -11.35
N TYR A 185 -12.55 -7.55 -11.74
CA TYR A 185 -13.96 -7.22 -11.51
C TYR A 185 -14.86 -7.65 -12.68
N ALA A 186 -14.53 -8.76 -13.35
CA ALA A 186 -15.33 -9.34 -14.44
C ALA A 186 -15.65 -8.37 -15.61
N ASN A 187 -14.71 -7.46 -15.92
CA ASN A 187 -14.82 -6.41 -16.93
C ASN A 187 -16.01 -5.46 -16.71
N ALA A 188 -16.39 -5.21 -15.45
CA ALA A 188 -17.37 -4.17 -15.12
C ALA A 188 -16.91 -2.79 -15.62
N SER A 189 -17.85 -1.92 -15.97
CA SER A 189 -17.58 -0.51 -16.34
C SER A 189 -17.35 0.38 -15.11
N SER A 190 -17.86 -0.02 -13.95
CA SER A 190 -17.68 0.68 -12.68
C SER A 190 -17.77 -0.26 -11.49
N VAL A 191 -17.18 0.13 -10.37
CA VAL A 191 -17.28 -0.57 -9.08
C VAL A 191 -17.63 0.41 -7.97
N ASP A 192 -18.37 -0.07 -6.97
CA ASP A 192 -18.68 0.69 -5.77
C ASP A 192 -17.77 0.22 -4.64
N GLU A 193 -16.82 1.07 -4.23
CA GLU A 193 -15.85 0.75 -3.19
C GLU A 193 -15.93 1.76 -2.05
N ARG A 194 -15.38 1.40 -0.89
CA ARG A 194 -15.38 2.28 0.29
C ARG A 194 -14.09 3.08 0.37
N HIS A 195 -14.24 4.39 0.43
CA HIS A 195 -13.13 5.33 0.55
C HIS A 195 -13.05 5.91 1.97
N ARG A 196 -11.84 6.25 2.39
CA ARG A 196 -11.54 7.00 3.63
C ARG A 196 -10.19 7.71 3.47
N HIS A 197 -10.17 8.82 2.74
CA HIS A 197 -8.99 9.67 2.55
C HIS A 197 -9.38 11.13 2.29
N ARG A 198 -8.41 12.03 2.46
CA ARG A 198 -8.58 13.50 2.31
C ARG A 198 -7.72 14.12 1.21
N TYR A 199 -6.77 13.35 0.69
CA TYR A 199 -5.80 13.80 -0.29
C TYR A 199 -6.03 13.04 -1.59
N GLU A 200 -5.84 13.74 -2.70
CA GLU A 200 -6.03 13.24 -4.06
C GLU A 200 -4.79 13.56 -4.90
N VAL A 201 -4.58 12.78 -5.97
CA VAL A 201 -3.58 13.10 -6.99
C VAL A 201 -4.24 14.08 -7.98
N PRO A 202 -3.66 15.26 -8.22
CA PRO A 202 -4.22 16.25 -9.14
C PRO A 202 -4.13 15.84 -10.61
#